data_AF-A0A6I3CRF6-F1
#
_entry.id   AF-A0A6I3CRF6-F1
#
_cell.length_a   1.000
_cell.length_b   1.000
_cell.length_c   1.000
_cell.angle_alpha   90.00
_cell.angle_beta   90.00
_cell.angle_gamma   90.00
#
_symmetry.space_group_name_H-M   'P 1'
#
loop_
_entity.id
_entity.type
_entity.pdbx_description
1 polymer ?
#
loop_
_entity_poly.entity_id
_entity_poly.type
_entity_poly.pdbx_seq_one_letter_code
_entity_poly.pdbx_strand_id
1 'polypeptide(L)'
;NLELDPEIKTLQEIIAWQMPQRFNAEYIEWTLREAEWLGLTGQGALSQFGQAFLSGSEDLGVELALPKPVDHILIQADNSAIAPGPLTVELANMIGTIADIESRGGASVYRFSESSIRRGLDHGQTGEQIKDFLKKTSKTPVPQPLEYLINDVAKRHGRLRVGSAQSYVRCEDEGLVTQILHDKKLESLRFRKLAPQVLVCDVEPGDLIATLREASYLPAAENASGILISAPAIRRAKSRPRPPRVLSESQAPSEIIIKAAVRTLRTGEKASSHKPREVPRTTANETLDLLHQYIEEQASLTIGYADTNGGVSNRLIDPISISLGTLIARDHATGEMQSFRIPRITGVSPAK
;
A
#
# COMPACT_ATOMS: atom_id res chain seq x y z
N ASN A 1 34.48 -0.16 0.79
CA ASN A 1 34.54 1.23 0.31
C ASN A 1 34.11 1.24 -1.14
N LEU A 2 32.87 1.62 -1.44
CA LEU A 2 32.42 1.92 -2.82
C LEU A 2 33.25 3.06 -3.47
N GLU A 3 34.08 3.75 -2.68
CA GLU A 3 35.06 4.74 -3.13
C GLU A 3 36.39 4.16 -3.60
N LEU A 4 36.73 2.90 -3.29
CA LEU A 4 38.11 2.38 -3.44
C LEU A 4 38.25 1.05 -4.19
N ASP A 5 37.18 0.29 -4.48
CA ASP A 5 37.27 -0.85 -5.40
C ASP A 5 35.88 -1.31 -5.94
N PRO A 6 35.58 -1.17 -7.24
CA PRO A 6 34.33 -1.57 -7.89
C PRO A 6 34.05 -3.06 -7.99
N GLU A 7 34.95 -3.94 -7.56
CA GLU A 7 34.77 -5.36 -7.88
C GLU A 7 33.56 -5.97 -7.16
N ILE A 8 32.64 -6.54 -7.95
CA ILE A 8 31.43 -7.22 -7.47
C ILE A 8 31.79 -8.27 -6.39
N LYS A 9 32.93 -8.95 -6.56
CA LYS A 9 33.45 -9.94 -5.61
C LYS A 9 33.73 -9.34 -4.24
N THR A 10 34.37 -8.18 -4.19
CA THR A 10 34.66 -7.47 -2.94
C THR A 10 33.38 -7.08 -2.21
N LEU A 11 32.34 -6.65 -2.94
CA LEU A 11 31.04 -6.36 -2.33
C LEU A 11 30.33 -7.63 -1.83
N GLN A 12 30.41 -8.73 -2.58
CA GLN A 12 29.88 -10.03 -2.17
C GLN A 12 30.54 -10.50 -0.86
N GLU A 13 31.86 -10.39 -0.74
CA GLU A 13 32.59 -10.75 0.48
C GLU A 13 32.19 -9.89 1.68
N ILE A 14 32.03 -8.57 1.48
CA ILE A 14 31.58 -7.65 2.55
C ILE A 14 30.16 -8.00 3.01
N ILE A 15 29.23 -8.25 2.09
CA ILE A 15 27.84 -8.58 2.43
C ILE A 15 27.77 -9.97 3.06
N ALA A 16 28.56 -10.93 2.59
CA ALA A 16 28.70 -12.25 3.21
C ALA A 16 29.17 -12.15 4.67
N TRP A 17 30.08 -11.21 4.95
CA TRP A 17 30.55 -10.95 6.30
C TRP A 17 29.53 -10.23 7.19
N GLN A 18 28.87 -9.18 6.68
CA GLN A 18 27.94 -8.37 7.47
C GLN A 18 26.58 -9.05 7.70
N MET A 19 26.09 -9.81 6.72
CA MET A 19 24.80 -10.48 6.77
C MET A 19 24.87 -11.94 6.29
N PRO A 20 25.62 -12.81 7.00
CA PRO A 20 25.90 -14.18 6.55
C PRO A 20 24.64 -15.02 6.34
N GLN A 21 23.59 -14.78 7.14
CA GLN A 21 22.31 -15.52 7.04
C GLN A 21 21.43 -15.09 5.86
N ARG A 22 21.71 -13.94 5.24
CA ARG A 22 20.92 -13.36 4.14
C ARG A 22 21.74 -13.20 2.86
N PHE A 23 22.96 -13.71 2.85
CA PHE A 23 23.87 -13.59 1.71
C PHE A 23 23.36 -14.43 0.52
N ASN A 24 23.25 -13.77 -0.63
CA ASN A 24 23.05 -14.42 -1.91
C ASN A 24 23.78 -13.60 -2.99
N ALA A 25 24.76 -14.21 -3.66
CA ALA A 25 25.59 -13.55 -4.65
C ALA A 25 24.80 -12.99 -5.84
N GLU A 26 23.78 -13.73 -6.33
CA GLU A 26 22.96 -13.32 -7.48
C GLU A 26 22.10 -12.09 -7.15
N TYR A 27 21.53 -12.05 -5.95
CA TYR A 27 20.73 -10.90 -5.49
C TYR A 27 21.56 -9.62 -5.42
N ILE A 28 22.81 -9.72 -4.99
CA ILE A 28 23.73 -8.58 -4.93
C ILE A 28 24.01 -8.06 -6.35
N GLU A 29 24.28 -8.97 -7.29
CA GLU A 29 24.49 -8.63 -8.69
C GLU A 29 23.26 -7.96 -9.33
N TRP A 30 22.06 -8.50 -9.11
CA TRP A 30 20.83 -7.91 -9.62
C TRP A 30 20.55 -6.54 -9.01
N THR A 31 20.77 -6.40 -7.70
CA THR A 31 20.58 -5.13 -6.98
C THR A 31 21.53 -4.06 -7.51
N LEU A 32 22.79 -4.41 -7.76
CA LEU A 32 23.77 -3.50 -8.36
C LEU A 32 23.39 -3.11 -9.79
N ARG A 33 22.89 -4.05 -10.58
CA ARG A 33 22.40 -3.75 -11.94
C ARG A 33 21.19 -2.81 -11.92
N GLU A 34 20.26 -3.01 -11.00
CA GLU A 34 19.11 -2.12 -10.82
C GLU A 34 19.54 -0.73 -10.32
N ALA A 35 20.53 -0.67 -9.42
CA ALA A 35 21.11 0.59 -8.97
C ALA A 35 21.76 1.37 -10.14
N GLU A 36 22.36 0.66 -11.10
CA GLU A 36 22.90 1.27 -12.32
C GLU A 36 21.80 1.76 -13.27
N TRP A 37 20.69 1.03 -13.41
CA TRP A 37 19.52 1.50 -14.17
C TRP A 37 18.89 2.77 -13.59
N LEU A 38 18.90 2.90 -12.26
CA LEU A 38 18.44 4.10 -11.56
C LEU A 38 19.49 5.23 -11.55
N GLY A 39 20.71 4.97 -12.03
CA GLY A 39 21.79 5.94 -12.07
C GLY A 39 22.43 6.24 -10.70
N LEU A 40 22.22 5.40 -9.68
CA LEU A 40 22.88 5.50 -8.37
C LEU A 40 24.35 5.05 -8.45
N THR A 41 24.61 4.07 -9.30
CA THR A 41 25.95 3.61 -9.69
C THR A 41 26.10 3.71 -11.21
N GLY A 42 27.32 3.65 -11.72
CA GLY A 42 27.60 3.56 -13.14
C GLY A 42 29.05 3.15 -13.38
N GLN A 43 29.29 2.25 -14.34
CA GLN A 43 30.64 1.76 -14.66
C GLN A 43 31.37 1.19 -13.42
N GLY A 44 30.63 0.55 -12.51
CA GLY A 44 31.16 -0.03 -11.27
C GLY A 44 31.42 0.98 -10.12
N ALA A 45 31.24 2.27 -10.34
CA ALA A 45 31.44 3.29 -9.30
C ALA A 45 30.12 3.92 -8.83
N LEU A 46 30.16 4.57 -7.67
CA LEU A 46 29.04 5.40 -7.21
C LEU A 46 28.94 6.66 -8.09
N SER A 47 27.74 6.97 -8.57
CA SER A 47 27.53 8.19 -9.37
C SER A 47 27.50 9.44 -8.47
N GLN A 48 27.62 10.62 -9.06
CA GLN A 48 27.41 11.89 -8.35
C GLN A 48 26.01 11.95 -7.71
N PHE A 49 24.99 11.38 -8.37
CA PHE A 49 23.63 11.31 -7.84
C PHE A 49 23.53 10.34 -6.67
N GLY A 50 24.21 9.19 -6.75
CA GLY A 50 24.30 8.22 -5.66
C GLY A 50 25.01 8.79 -4.43
N GLN A 51 26.07 9.57 -4.63
CA GLN A 51 26.75 10.30 -3.55
C GLN A 51 25.83 11.33 -2.88
N ALA A 52 25.13 12.15 -3.67
CA ALA A 52 24.16 13.12 -3.17
C ALA A 52 23.00 12.45 -2.42
N PHE A 53 22.56 11.28 -2.89
CA PHE A 53 21.51 10.50 -2.23
C PHE A 53 21.99 9.96 -0.87
N LEU A 54 23.19 9.38 -0.80
CA LEU A 54 23.76 8.86 0.45
C LEU A 54 24.06 9.96 1.47
N SER A 55 24.38 11.18 1.02
CA SER A 55 24.58 12.33 1.91
C SER A 55 23.28 12.95 2.42
N GLY A 56 22.12 12.48 1.94
CA GLY A 56 20.80 13.00 2.32
C GLY A 56 20.48 14.37 1.70
N SER A 57 21.07 14.68 0.54
CA SER A 57 20.76 15.91 -0.20
C SER A 57 19.32 15.87 -0.74
N GLU A 58 18.59 16.98 -0.60
CA GLU A 58 17.26 17.13 -1.22
C GLU A 58 17.33 17.29 -2.74
N ASP A 59 18.41 17.90 -3.24
CA ASP A 59 18.70 18.02 -4.67
C ASP A 59 19.84 17.07 -5.04
N LEU A 60 19.52 16.10 -5.90
CA LEU A 60 20.49 15.15 -6.42
C LEU A 60 21.27 15.70 -7.62
N GLY A 61 20.82 16.79 -8.26
CA GLY A 61 21.44 17.38 -9.44
C GLY A 61 21.14 16.65 -10.76
N VAL A 62 20.15 15.75 -10.78
CA VAL A 62 19.80 14.93 -11.97
C VAL A 62 19.39 15.82 -13.15
N GLU A 63 18.67 16.91 -12.90
CA GLU A 63 18.21 17.83 -13.96
C GLU A 63 19.37 18.48 -14.73
N LEU A 64 20.53 18.68 -14.09
CA LEU A 64 21.71 19.27 -14.74
C LEU A 64 22.35 18.33 -15.77
N ALA A 65 22.15 17.02 -15.61
CA ALA A 65 22.70 16.00 -16.50
C ALA A 65 21.76 15.61 -17.64
N LEU A 66 20.51 16.08 -17.62
CA LEU A 66 19.50 15.78 -18.64
C LEU A 66 19.34 16.96 -19.61
N PRO A 67 19.04 16.69 -20.90
CA PRO A 67 18.66 17.76 -21.82
C PRO A 67 17.38 18.46 -21.33
N LYS A 68 17.32 19.78 -21.51
CA LYS A 68 16.14 20.56 -21.14
C LYS A 68 14.89 20.03 -21.86
N PRO A 69 13.81 19.72 -21.13
CA PRO A 69 12.56 19.31 -21.75
C PRO A 69 11.98 20.39 -22.66
N VAL A 70 11.29 19.93 -23.69
CA VAL A 70 10.65 20.76 -24.71
C VAL A 70 9.13 20.67 -24.54
N ASP A 71 8.47 21.81 -24.64
CA ASP A 71 7.03 22.01 -24.43
C ASP A 71 6.22 22.10 -25.73
N HIS A 72 6.83 21.78 -26.88
CA HIS A 72 6.22 21.93 -28.19
C HIS A 72 6.65 20.84 -29.18
N ILE A 73 5.84 20.70 -30.22
CA ILE A 73 6.07 19.76 -31.33
C ILE A 73 6.03 20.49 -32.68
N LEU A 74 6.53 19.83 -33.73
CA LEU A 74 6.46 20.29 -35.11
C LEU A 74 5.62 19.29 -35.91
N ILE A 75 4.40 19.67 -36.30
CA ILE A 75 3.53 18.82 -37.12
C ILE A 75 3.88 19.02 -38.60
N GLN A 76 4.06 17.92 -39.32
CA GLN A 76 4.38 17.87 -40.74
C GLN A 76 3.14 17.49 -41.59
N ALA A 77 3.20 17.75 -42.89
CA ALA A 77 2.07 17.56 -43.81
C ALA A 77 1.63 16.10 -44.01
N ASP A 78 2.46 15.13 -43.63
CA ASP A 78 2.21 13.69 -43.74
C ASP A 78 1.60 13.08 -42.45
N ASN A 79 0.96 13.92 -41.63
CA ASN A 79 0.39 13.55 -40.33
C ASN A 79 1.42 12.97 -39.36
N SER A 80 2.68 13.39 -39.46
CA SER A 80 3.69 13.12 -38.45
C SER A 80 3.93 14.36 -37.57
N ALA A 81 4.42 14.14 -36.35
CA ALA A 81 4.91 15.18 -35.47
C ALA A 81 6.33 14.85 -35.01
N ILE A 82 7.19 15.85 -35.05
CA ILE A 82 8.57 15.76 -34.59
C ILE A 82 8.70 16.48 -33.25
N ALA A 83 9.17 15.77 -32.24
CA ALA A 83 9.63 16.32 -30.98
C ALA A 83 11.15 16.56 -31.07
N PRO A 84 11.63 17.82 -31.04
CA PRO A 84 13.05 18.14 -31.22
C PRO A 84 13.93 17.78 -30.01
N GLY A 85 13.33 17.35 -28.91
CA GLY A 85 14.00 16.92 -27.69
C GLY A 85 13.05 16.13 -26.77
N PRO A 86 13.48 15.78 -25.54
CA PRO A 86 12.61 15.12 -24.59
C PRO A 86 11.43 16.03 -24.29
N LEU A 87 10.20 15.52 -24.42
CA LEU A 87 9.00 16.32 -24.15
C LEU A 87 8.80 16.48 -22.63
N THR A 88 8.12 17.56 -22.23
CA THR A 88 7.58 17.64 -20.87
C THR A 88 6.66 16.44 -20.60
N VAL A 89 6.59 15.98 -19.34
CA VAL A 89 5.82 14.78 -18.97
C VAL A 89 4.35 14.90 -19.39
N GLU A 90 3.76 16.08 -19.19
CA GLU A 90 2.38 16.36 -19.57
C GLU A 90 2.15 16.21 -21.08
N LEU A 91 3.06 16.78 -21.89
CA LEU A 91 2.99 16.71 -23.35
C LEU A 91 3.25 15.29 -23.85
N ALA A 92 4.22 14.58 -23.28
CA ALA A 92 4.53 13.19 -23.62
C ALA A 92 3.32 12.26 -23.36
N ASN A 93 2.65 12.43 -22.22
CA ASN A 93 1.45 11.66 -21.89
C ASN A 93 0.30 11.96 -22.86
N MET A 94 0.06 13.25 -23.13
CA MET A 94 -1.00 13.66 -24.02
C MET A 94 -0.77 13.19 -25.46
N ILE A 95 0.44 13.34 -26.00
CA ILE A 95 0.73 12.89 -27.36
C ILE A 95 0.73 11.37 -27.48
N GLY A 96 1.13 10.65 -26.43
CA GLY A 96 1.11 9.19 -26.41
C GLY A 96 -0.32 8.60 -26.48
N THR A 97 -1.33 9.33 -26.03
CA THR A 97 -2.73 8.85 -26.16
C THR A 97 -3.25 9.01 -27.59
N ILE A 98 -2.84 10.07 -28.30
CA ILE A 98 -3.38 10.44 -29.63
C ILE A 98 -2.48 10.12 -30.82
N ALA A 99 -1.24 9.68 -30.61
CA ALA A 99 -0.28 9.35 -31.67
C ALA A 99 0.57 8.14 -31.31
N ASP A 100 1.08 7.45 -32.33
CA ASP A 100 2.00 6.31 -32.17
C ASP A 100 3.44 6.76 -32.39
N ILE A 101 4.39 6.15 -31.67
CA ILE A 101 5.82 6.49 -31.81
C ILE A 101 6.41 5.65 -32.95
N GLU A 102 6.85 6.33 -34.00
CA GLU A 102 7.46 5.70 -35.18
C GLU A 102 8.97 5.54 -34.98
N SER A 103 9.63 6.52 -34.36
CA SER A 103 11.06 6.48 -34.07
C SER A 103 11.41 7.21 -32.78
N ARG A 104 12.33 6.63 -32.01
CA ARG A 104 12.92 7.21 -30.79
C ARG A 104 14.40 7.51 -31.05
N GLY A 105 14.65 8.54 -31.87
CA GLY A 105 16.00 9.05 -32.14
C GLY A 105 16.31 10.32 -31.35
N GLY A 106 17.32 11.07 -31.82
CA GLY A 106 17.62 12.42 -31.30
C GLY A 106 16.45 13.40 -31.43
N ALA A 107 15.54 13.14 -32.37
CA ALA A 107 14.19 13.68 -32.38
C ALA A 107 13.19 12.52 -32.40
N SER A 108 12.19 12.56 -31.53
CA SER A 108 11.14 11.54 -31.51
C SER A 108 10.09 11.86 -32.56
N VAL A 109 9.76 10.88 -33.39
CA VAL A 109 8.76 11.01 -34.45
C VAL A 109 7.50 10.29 -34.04
N TYR A 110 6.39 11.02 -34.05
CA TYR A 110 5.06 10.53 -33.76
C TYR A 110 4.25 10.51 -35.06
N ARG A 111 3.40 9.50 -35.23
CA ARG A 111 2.49 9.36 -36.36
C ARG A 111 1.05 9.44 -35.87
N PHE A 112 0.27 10.33 -36.48
CA PHE A 112 -1.18 10.35 -36.31
C PHE A 112 -1.84 9.44 -37.34
N SER A 113 -2.53 8.42 -36.83
CA SER A 113 -3.31 7.44 -37.58
C SER A 113 -4.77 7.43 -37.10
N GLU A 114 -5.67 6.89 -37.89
CA GLU A 114 -7.07 6.68 -37.47
C GLU A 114 -7.16 5.93 -36.13
N SER A 115 -6.37 4.87 -35.96
CA SER A 115 -6.34 4.07 -34.72
C SER A 115 -5.84 4.86 -33.52
N SER A 116 -4.83 5.71 -33.69
CA SER A 116 -4.30 6.53 -32.61
C SER A 116 -5.26 7.63 -32.17
N ILE A 117 -5.95 8.28 -33.13
CA ILE A 117 -6.99 9.27 -32.82
C ILE A 117 -8.18 8.60 -32.14
N ARG A 118 -8.63 7.44 -32.64
CA ARG A 118 -9.70 6.65 -32.01
C ARG A 118 -9.34 6.32 -30.56
N ARG A 119 -8.11 5.91 -30.29
CA ARG A 119 -7.62 5.64 -28.94
C ARG A 119 -7.74 6.87 -28.04
N GLY A 120 -7.38 8.05 -28.54
CA GLY A 120 -7.60 9.31 -27.82
C GLY A 120 -9.08 9.54 -27.45
N LEU A 121 -9.99 9.28 -28.38
CA LEU A 121 -11.44 9.40 -28.14
C LEU A 121 -11.97 8.33 -27.16
N ASP A 122 -11.43 7.11 -27.21
CA ASP A 122 -11.76 6.02 -26.27
C ASP A 122 -11.34 6.39 -24.83
N HIS A 123 -10.29 7.21 -24.68
CA HIS A 123 -9.89 7.80 -23.41
C HIS A 123 -10.73 9.01 -22.97
N GLY A 124 -11.83 9.30 -23.67
CA GLY A 124 -12.80 10.33 -23.30
C GLY A 124 -12.49 11.73 -23.85
N GLN A 125 -11.51 11.87 -24.73
CA GLN A 125 -11.25 13.15 -25.40
C GLN A 125 -12.26 13.42 -26.51
N THR A 126 -12.55 14.68 -26.77
CA THR A 126 -13.33 15.09 -27.95
C THR A 126 -12.42 15.47 -29.11
N GLY A 127 -12.93 15.35 -30.34
CA GLY A 127 -12.18 15.78 -31.52
C GLY A 127 -11.82 17.28 -31.49
N GLU A 128 -12.62 18.11 -30.82
CA GLU A 128 -12.30 19.54 -30.61
C GLU A 128 -11.15 19.73 -29.62
N GLN A 129 -11.18 19.03 -28.48
CA GLN A 129 -10.09 19.07 -27.50
C GLN A 129 -8.76 18.64 -28.11
N ILE A 130 -8.75 17.59 -28.96
CA ILE A 130 -7.55 17.13 -29.65
C ILE A 130 -7.04 18.23 -30.61
N LYS A 131 -7.92 18.86 -31.39
CA LYS A 131 -7.51 19.97 -32.29
C LYS A 131 -6.97 21.17 -31.53
N ASP A 132 -7.62 21.57 -30.46
CA ASP A 132 -7.22 22.72 -29.64
C ASP A 132 -5.86 22.46 -28.97
N PHE A 133 -5.66 21.24 -28.48
CA PHE A 133 -4.38 20.80 -27.95
C PHE A 133 -3.25 20.86 -28.99
N LEU A 134 -3.47 20.33 -30.19
CA LEU A 134 -2.48 20.37 -31.26
C LEU A 134 -2.17 21.81 -31.70
N LYS A 135 -3.18 22.68 -31.77
CA LYS A 135 -3.00 24.11 -32.09
C LYS A 135 -2.22 24.85 -31.02
N LYS A 136 -2.44 24.53 -29.74
CA LYS A 136 -1.71 25.14 -28.62
C LYS A 136 -0.24 24.72 -28.58
N THR A 137 0.04 23.46 -28.89
CA THR A 137 1.34 22.85 -28.62
C THR A 137 2.26 22.77 -29.84
N SER A 138 1.70 22.84 -31.04
CA SER A 138 2.49 22.83 -32.27
C SER A 138 3.04 24.21 -32.59
N LYS A 139 4.33 24.30 -32.90
CA LYS A 139 4.93 25.53 -33.46
C LYS A 139 4.59 25.74 -34.94
N THR A 140 4.26 24.67 -35.65
CA THR A 140 3.78 24.73 -37.03
C THR A 140 2.25 24.67 -37.07
N PRO A 141 1.58 25.30 -38.05
CA PRO A 141 0.15 25.15 -38.21
C PRO A 141 -0.26 23.68 -38.38
N VAL A 142 -1.40 23.29 -37.79
CA VAL A 142 -1.95 21.94 -37.95
C VAL A 142 -2.35 21.74 -39.43
N PRO A 143 -1.82 20.73 -40.13
CA PRO A 143 -2.17 20.47 -41.52
C PRO A 143 -3.65 20.12 -41.68
N GLN A 144 -4.25 20.61 -42.78
CA GLN A 144 -5.64 20.33 -43.12
C GLN A 144 -5.96 18.82 -43.20
N PRO A 145 -5.10 17.92 -43.73
CA PRO A 145 -5.34 16.48 -43.70
C PRO A 145 -5.53 15.91 -42.29
N LEU A 146 -4.76 16.39 -41.32
CA LEU A 146 -4.87 15.96 -39.92
C LEU A 146 -6.18 16.45 -39.29
N GLU A 147 -6.57 17.70 -39.55
CA GLU A 147 -7.87 18.21 -39.08
C GLU A 147 -9.04 17.40 -39.64
N TYR A 148 -9.00 17.02 -40.92
CA TYR A 148 -10.01 16.17 -41.52
C TYR A 148 -10.04 14.77 -40.91
N LEU A 149 -8.87 14.15 -40.71
CA LEU A 149 -8.77 12.84 -40.07
C LEU A 149 -9.41 12.87 -38.67
N ILE A 150 -9.09 13.87 -37.85
CA ILE A 150 -9.66 14.01 -36.50
C ILE A 150 -11.18 14.17 -36.56
N ASN A 151 -11.68 15.05 -37.43
CA ASN A 151 -13.11 15.30 -37.56
C ASN A 151 -13.87 14.07 -38.06
N ASP A 152 -13.30 13.31 -38.99
CA ASP A 152 -13.93 12.11 -39.54
C ASP A 152 -14.01 10.98 -38.50
N VAL A 153 -12.90 10.72 -37.80
CA VAL A 153 -12.86 9.72 -36.73
C VAL A 153 -13.78 10.11 -35.57
N ALA A 154 -13.81 11.39 -35.18
CA ALA A 154 -14.73 11.88 -34.15
C ALA A 154 -16.20 11.73 -34.54
N LYS A 155 -16.55 11.91 -35.83
CA LYS A 155 -17.92 11.67 -36.32
C LYS A 155 -18.30 10.19 -36.34
N ARG A 156 -17.33 9.29 -36.61
CA ARG A 156 -17.54 7.84 -36.64
C ARG A 156 -17.58 7.22 -35.24
N HIS A 157 -16.81 7.78 -34.30
CA HIS A 157 -16.74 7.35 -32.91
C HIS A 157 -18.09 7.51 -32.20
N GLY A 158 -18.49 6.50 -31.42
CA GLY A 158 -19.73 6.51 -30.65
C GLY A 158 -21.05 6.37 -31.46
N ARG A 159 -21.01 6.23 -32.80
CA ARG A 159 -22.21 5.91 -33.61
C ARG A 159 -22.72 4.51 -33.35
N LEU A 160 -21.82 3.54 -33.24
CA LEU A 160 -22.12 2.18 -32.81
C LEU A 160 -21.97 2.10 -31.29
N ARG A 161 -23.05 1.72 -30.61
CA ARG A 161 -23.07 1.57 -29.16
C ARG A 161 -23.32 0.11 -28.83
N VAL A 162 -22.36 -0.49 -28.13
CA VAL A 162 -22.49 -1.85 -27.59
C VAL A 162 -22.83 -1.72 -26.11
N GLY A 163 -23.85 -2.45 -25.68
CA GLY A 163 -24.24 -2.54 -24.27
C GLY A 163 -24.52 -4.00 -23.92
N SER A 164 -24.33 -4.35 -22.65
CA SER A 164 -24.81 -5.62 -22.12
C SER A 164 -26.30 -5.51 -21.82
N ALA A 165 -27.04 -6.58 -22.06
CA ALA A 165 -28.42 -6.75 -21.63
C ALA A 165 -28.62 -8.23 -21.30
N GLN A 166 -29.02 -8.54 -20.06
CA GLN A 166 -29.25 -9.94 -19.66
C GLN A 166 -30.58 -10.50 -20.17
N SER A 167 -31.61 -9.66 -20.20
CA SER A 167 -32.95 -10.04 -20.68
C SER A 167 -33.57 -8.93 -21.52
N TYR A 168 -34.48 -9.33 -22.42
CA TYR A 168 -35.28 -8.43 -23.22
C TYR A 168 -36.77 -8.76 -23.08
N VAL A 169 -37.61 -7.75 -23.32
CA VAL A 169 -39.06 -7.89 -23.46
C VAL A 169 -39.42 -7.41 -24.85
N ARG A 170 -40.08 -8.27 -25.63
CA ARG A 170 -40.63 -7.95 -26.95
C ARG A 170 -42.15 -7.97 -26.88
N CYS A 171 -42.79 -6.95 -27.42
CA CYS A 171 -44.25 -6.89 -27.52
C CYS A 171 -44.66 -6.18 -28.81
N GLU A 172 -45.66 -6.71 -29.51
CA GLU A 172 -46.20 -6.11 -30.74
C GLU A 172 -46.97 -4.81 -30.47
N ASP A 173 -47.53 -4.66 -29.26
CA ASP A 173 -48.25 -3.45 -28.83
C ASP A 173 -47.29 -2.44 -28.17
N GLU A 174 -47.03 -1.34 -28.88
CA GLU A 174 -46.20 -0.24 -28.38
C GLU A 174 -46.82 0.50 -27.18
N GLY A 175 -48.15 0.46 -27.05
CA GLY A 175 -48.88 1.02 -25.90
C GLY A 175 -48.53 0.27 -24.62
N LEU A 176 -48.53 -1.07 -24.69
CA LEU A 176 -48.15 -1.92 -23.55
C LEU A 176 -46.68 -1.74 -23.17
N VAL A 177 -45.77 -1.60 -24.15
CA VAL A 177 -44.35 -1.29 -23.89
C VAL A 177 -44.20 0.03 -23.13
N THR A 178 -44.95 1.04 -23.55
CA THR A 178 -44.92 2.37 -22.91
C THR A 178 -45.51 2.32 -21.51
N GLN A 179 -46.57 1.52 -21.30
CA GLN A 179 -47.15 1.28 -19.98
C GLN A 179 -46.15 0.60 -19.04
N ILE A 180 -45.48 -0.47 -19.48
CA ILE A 180 -44.45 -1.18 -18.70
C ILE A 180 -43.30 -0.25 -18.31
N LEU A 181 -42.88 0.64 -19.23
CA LEU A 181 -41.80 1.59 -18.98
C LEU A 181 -42.12 2.61 -17.87
N HIS A 182 -43.41 2.94 -17.67
CA HIS A 182 -43.86 3.93 -16.69
C HIS A 182 -44.55 3.32 -15.46
N ASP A 183 -44.61 1.99 -15.34
CA ASP A 183 -45.19 1.32 -14.18
C ASP A 183 -44.24 1.40 -12.98
N LYS A 184 -44.68 2.07 -11.92
CA LYS A 184 -43.93 2.20 -10.65
C LYS A 184 -43.60 0.86 -10.00
N LYS A 185 -44.41 -0.19 -10.24
CA LYS A 185 -44.12 -1.53 -9.71
C LYS A 185 -42.87 -2.16 -10.32
N LEU A 186 -42.50 -1.73 -11.52
CA LEU A 186 -41.40 -2.29 -12.31
C LEU A 186 -40.15 -1.38 -12.33
N GLU A 187 -40.15 -0.31 -11.54
CA GLU A 187 -39.05 0.66 -11.48
C GLU A 187 -37.71 0.01 -11.06
N SER A 188 -37.78 -1.05 -10.23
CA SER A 188 -36.61 -1.82 -9.81
C SER A 188 -35.87 -2.52 -10.96
N LEU A 189 -36.57 -2.86 -12.05
CA LEU A 189 -35.99 -3.56 -13.21
C LEU A 189 -35.19 -2.62 -14.13
N ARG A 190 -35.38 -1.30 -14.00
CA ARG A 190 -34.67 -0.25 -14.77
C ARG A 190 -34.65 -0.53 -16.27
N PHE A 191 -35.83 -0.73 -16.86
CA PHE A 191 -35.95 -0.96 -18.30
C PHE A 191 -35.33 0.16 -19.12
N ARG A 192 -34.61 -0.24 -20.16
CA ARG A 192 -34.13 0.65 -21.22
C ARG A 192 -34.82 0.29 -22.53
N LYS A 193 -35.41 1.28 -23.19
CA LYS A 193 -36.04 1.10 -24.51
C LYS A 193 -34.95 1.08 -25.61
N LEU A 194 -34.85 -0.03 -26.35
CA LEU A 194 -33.94 -0.14 -27.51
C LEU A 194 -34.65 0.08 -28.84
N ALA A 195 -35.93 -0.30 -28.93
CA ALA A 195 -36.78 -0.10 -30.10
C ALA A 195 -38.22 0.18 -29.63
N PRO A 196 -39.14 0.64 -30.52
CA PRO A 196 -40.54 0.86 -30.16
C PRO A 196 -41.20 -0.33 -29.45
N GLN A 197 -40.84 -1.55 -29.86
CA GLN A 197 -41.39 -2.83 -29.41
C GLN A 197 -40.45 -3.64 -28.50
N VAL A 198 -39.27 -3.11 -28.12
CA VAL A 198 -38.24 -3.86 -27.40
C VAL A 198 -37.67 -3.07 -26.21
N LEU A 199 -37.78 -3.67 -25.03
CA LEU A 199 -37.14 -3.23 -23.79
C LEU A 199 -36.03 -4.19 -23.40
N VAL A 200 -35.00 -3.70 -22.73
CA VAL A 200 -33.94 -4.53 -22.13
C VAL A 200 -33.73 -4.17 -20.67
N CYS A 201 -33.25 -5.15 -19.90
CA CYS A 201 -32.86 -4.97 -18.50
C CYS A 201 -31.71 -5.93 -18.15
N ASP A 202 -31.03 -5.64 -17.03
CA ASP A 202 -29.89 -6.42 -16.51
C ASP A 202 -30.31 -7.49 -15.49
N VAL A 203 -31.54 -7.99 -15.59
CA VAL A 203 -32.10 -9.02 -14.69
C VAL A 203 -32.22 -10.35 -15.44
N GLU A 204 -32.07 -11.48 -14.75
CA GLU A 204 -32.22 -12.83 -15.32
C GLU A 204 -33.66 -13.08 -15.82
N PRO A 205 -33.88 -13.81 -16.94
CA PRO A 205 -35.22 -13.98 -17.53
C PRO A 205 -36.25 -14.56 -16.57
N GLY A 206 -35.84 -15.45 -15.66
CA GLY A 206 -36.75 -16.07 -14.69
C GLY A 206 -37.32 -15.07 -13.67
N ASP A 207 -36.50 -14.15 -13.18
CA ASP A 207 -36.92 -13.13 -12.22
C ASP A 207 -37.71 -12.01 -12.90
N LEU A 208 -37.35 -11.66 -14.14
CA LEU A 208 -38.13 -10.76 -14.98
C LEU A 208 -39.56 -11.27 -15.20
N ILE A 209 -39.73 -12.55 -15.54
CA ILE A 209 -41.04 -13.18 -15.73
C ILE A 209 -41.85 -13.16 -14.42
N ALA A 210 -41.22 -13.48 -13.28
CA ALA A 210 -41.88 -13.47 -11.98
C ALA A 210 -42.37 -12.06 -11.62
N THR A 211 -41.50 -11.05 -11.75
CA THR A 211 -41.81 -9.65 -11.43
C THR A 211 -42.91 -9.09 -12.32
N LEU A 212 -42.88 -9.39 -13.62
CA LEU A 212 -43.93 -8.99 -14.55
C LEU A 212 -45.28 -9.62 -14.18
N ARG A 213 -45.30 -10.90 -13.75
CA ARG A 213 -46.53 -11.55 -13.26
C ARG A 213 -47.06 -10.93 -11.97
N GLU A 214 -46.19 -10.56 -11.04
CA GLU A 214 -46.56 -9.86 -9.80
C GLU A 214 -47.17 -8.47 -10.09
N ALA A 215 -46.72 -7.81 -11.17
CA ALA A 215 -47.32 -6.58 -11.68
C ALA A 215 -48.57 -6.81 -12.55
N SER A 216 -49.11 -8.03 -12.59
CA SER A 216 -50.31 -8.43 -13.37
C SER A 216 -50.13 -8.42 -14.89
N TYR A 217 -48.89 -8.46 -15.39
CA TYR A 217 -48.62 -8.72 -16.81
C TYR A 217 -48.56 -10.22 -17.09
N LEU A 218 -48.76 -10.60 -18.36
CA LEU A 218 -48.81 -11.99 -18.81
C LEU A 218 -47.62 -12.32 -19.74
N PRO A 219 -46.38 -12.40 -19.23
CA PRO A 219 -45.21 -12.71 -20.04
C PRO A 219 -45.16 -14.18 -20.44
N ALA A 220 -44.69 -14.44 -21.65
CA ALA A 220 -44.31 -15.76 -22.15
C ALA A 220 -42.77 -15.84 -22.28
N ALA A 221 -42.20 -17.00 -21.99
CA ALA A 221 -40.76 -17.22 -22.13
C ALA A 221 -40.41 -17.51 -23.59
N GLU A 222 -39.35 -16.89 -24.11
CA GLU A 222 -38.75 -17.22 -25.41
C GLU A 222 -37.41 -17.94 -25.19
N ASN A 223 -37.03 -18.84 -26.10
CA ASN A 223 -35.68 -19.43 -26.12
C ASN A 223 -34.70 -18.54 -26.88
N ALA A 224 -33.42 -18.92 -26.95
CA ALA A 224 -32.38 -18.15 -27.66
C ALA A 224 -32.66 -17.94 -29.17
N SER A 225 -33.58 -18.71 -29.76
CA SER A 225 -34.01 -18.59 -31.16
C SER A 225 -35.30 -17.78 -31.32
N GLY A 226 -35.86 -17.21 -30.25
CA GLY A 226 -37.13 -16.47 -30.27
C GLY A 226 -38.38 -17.35 -30.31
N ILE A 227 -38.25 -18.66 -30.12
CA ILE A 227 -39.39 -19.59 -30.07
C ILE A 227 -39.98 -19.57 -28.67
N LEU A 228 -41.30 -19.42 -28.58
CA LEU A 228 -42.03 -19.46 -27.32
C LEU A 228 -41.87 -20.83 -26.64
N ILE A 229 -41.37 -20.82 -25.42
CA ILE A 229 -41.26 -21.98 -24.55
C ILE A 229 -42.59 -22.15 -23.82
N SER A 230 -43.45 -23.02 -24.34
CA SER A 230 -44.57 -23.56 -23.57
C SER A 230 -44.07 -24.76 -22.76
N ALA A 231 -43.44 -24.49 -21.62
CA ALA A 231 -43.06 -25.56 -20.70
C ALA A 231 -44.20 -25.85 -19.71
N PRO A 232 -44.56 -27.12 -19.46
CA PRO A 232 -45.32 -27.49 -18.28
C PRO A 232 -44.57 -26.97 -17.05
N ALA A 233 -45.28 -26.41 -16.07
CA ALA A 233 -44.66 -25.82 -14.88
C ALA A 233 -43.87 -26.86 -14.07
N ILE A 234 -42.59 -27.06 -14.39
CA ILE A 234 -41.68 -27.85 -13.56
C ILE A 234 -41.33 -26.98 -12.35
N ARG A 235 -42.08 -27.14 -11.26
CA ARG A 235 -41.79 -26.53 -9.96
C ARG A 235 -40.55 -27.18 -9.35
N ARG A 236 -39.37 -26.88 -9.90
CA ARG A 236 -38.11 -27.14 -9.20
C ARG A 236 -37.85 -25.98 -8.25
N ALA A 237 -37.66 -26.30 -6.98
CA ALA A 237 -37.25 -25.31 -6.00
C ALA A 237 -35.90 -24.71 -6.44
N LYS A 238 -35.83 -23.37 -6.57
CA LYS A 238 -34.55 -22.68 -6.76
C LYS A 238 -33.63 -23.10 -5.62
N SER A 239 -32.43 -23.59 -5.94
CA SER A 239 -31.44 -23.86 -4.91
C SER A 239 -31.13 -22.55 -4.20
N ARG A 240 -31.60 -22.40 -2.96
CA ARG A 240 -31.32 -21.20 -2.16
C ARG A 240 -29.80 -21.04 -2.09
N PRO A 241 -29.23 -19.90 -2.50
CA PRO A 241 -27.79 -19.69 -2.36
C PRO A 241 -27.44 -19.91 -0.88
N ARG A 242 -26.49 -20.82 -0.63
CA ARG A 242 -26.07 -21.09 0.76
C ARG A 242 -25.53 -19.77 1.31
N PRO A 243 -26.02 -19.28 2.47
CA PRO A 243 -25.45 -18.11 3.08
C PRO A 243 -23.95 -18.35 3.30
N PRO A 244 -23.10 -17.33 3.13
CA PRO A 244 -21.68 -17.45 3.42
C PRO A 244 -21.53 -17.91 4.87
N ARG A 245 -20.77 -18.98 5.10
CA ARG A 245 -20.44 -19.44 6.45
C ARG A 245 -19.55 -18.38 7.09
N VAL A 246 -20.12 -17.57 7.97
CA VAL A 246 -19.33 -16.73 8.87
C VAL A 246 -18.65 -17.66 9.88
N LEU A 247 -17.39 -17.98 9.63
CA LEU A 247 -16.51 -18.62 10.62
C LEU A 247 -16.11 -17.54 11.63
N SER A 248 -16.94 -17.33 12.64
CA SER A 248 -16.59 -16.56 13.83
C SER A 248 -16.67 -17.49 15.04
N GLU A 249 -15.70 -18.39 15.16
CA GLU A 249 -15.42 -19.05 16.43
C GLU A 249 -14.22 -18.35 17.07
N SER A 250 -14.48 -17.39 17.94
CA SER A 250 -13.45 -16.88 18.86
C SER A 250 -13.12 -18.01 19.83
N GLN A 251 -12.01 -18.72 19.59
CA GLN A 251 -11.55 -19.76 20.52
C GLN A 251 -11.24 -19.15 21.89
N ALA A 252 -11.78 -19.75 22.95
CA ALA A 252 -11.49 -19.31 24.30
C ALA A 252 -9.98 -19.42 24.60
N PRO A 253 -9.36 -18.40 25.22
CA PRO A 253 -7.92 -18.43 25.51
C PRO A 253 -7.56 -19.58 26.45
N SER A 254 -6.39 -20.18 26.22
CA SER A 254 -5.96 -21.36 26.96
C SER A 254 -5.72 -21.05 28.44
N GLU A 255 -5.89 -22.07 29.29
CA GLU A 255 -5.77 -21.95 30.75
C GLU A 255 -4.38 -21.45 31.20
N ILE A 256 -3.36 -21.67 30.36
CA ILE A 256 -1.98 -21.21 30.58
C ILE A 256 -1.92 -19.68 30.51
N ILE A 257 -2.60 -19.06 29.54
CA ILE A 257 -2.61 -17.61 29.34
C ILE A 257 -3.36 -16.93 30.49
N ILE A 258 -4.46 -17.54 30.96
CA ILE A 258 -5.24 -17.02 32.09
C ILE A 258 -4.39 -17.05 33.37
N LYS A 259 -3.69 -18.16 33.65
CA LYS A 259 -2.82 -18.26 34.85
C LYS A 259 -1.66 -17.26 34.80
N ALA A 260 -1.08 -17.01 33.63
CA ALA A 260 -0.02 -16.01 33.48
C ALA A 260 -0.55 -14.59 33.76
N ALA A 261 -1.70 -14.22 33.20
CA ALA A 261 -2.31 -12.90 33.39
C ALA A 261 -2.72 -12.63 34.85
N VAL A 262 -3.24 -13.64 35.56
CA VAL A 262 -3.58 -13.49 36.99
C VAL A 262 -2.33 -13.31 37.85
N ARG A 263 -1.24 -13.99 37.51
CA ARG A 263 0.04 -13.86 38.23
C ARG A 263 0.64 -12.46 38.07
N THR A 264 0.59 -11.88 36.87
CA THR A 264 1.14 -10.54 36.63
C THR A 264 0.36 -9.47 37.38
N LEU A 265 -0.98 -9.55 37.39
CA LEU A 265 -1.83 -8.61 38.13
C LEU A 265 -1.57 -8.65 39.64
N ARG A 266 -1.51 -9.85 40.24
CA ARG A 266 -1.23 -9.99 41.69
C ARG A 266 0.17 -9.53 42.09
N THR A 267 1.14 -9.64 41.19
CA THR A 267 2.51 -9.19 41.43
C THR A 267 2.57 -7.65 41.40
N GLY A 268 1.83 -7.02 40.46
CA GLY A 268 1.71 -5.56 40.40
C GLY A 268 1.00 -4.94 41.61
N GLU A 269 -0.04 -5.58 42.13
CA GLU A 269 -0.74 -5.10 43.33
C GLU A 269 0.13 -5.14 44.59
N LYS A 270 0.92 -6.21 44.79
CA LYS A 270 1.83 -6.30 45.94
C LYS A 270 2.91 -5.22 45.90
N ALA A 271 3.46 -4.92 44.71
CA ALA A 271 4.49 -3.89 44.53
C ALA A 271 3.98 -2.45 44.80
N SER A 272 2.68 -2.19 44.60
CA SER A 272 2.08 -0.86 44.82
C SER A 272 1.81 -0.54 46.30
N SER A 273 1.77 -1.57 47.18
CA SER A 273 1.40 -1.41 48.59
C SER A 273 2.48 -0.84 49.52
N HIS A 274 3.74 -0.76 49.09
CA HIS A 274 4.87 -0.28 49.92
C HIS A 274 5.60 0.89 49.24
N LYS A 275 5.33 2.12 49.67
CA LYS A 275 6.12 3.31 49.25
C LYS A 275 7.51 3.29 49.94
N PRO A 276 8.64 3.39 49.21
CA PRO A 276 9.95 3.48 49.85
C PRO A 276 10.16 4.86 50.49
N ARG A 277 10.55 4.88 51.76
CA ARG A 277 10.98 6.07 52.53
C ARG A 277 12.45 6.38 52.19
N GLU A 278 12.85 7.66 52.08
CA GLU A 278 14.22 8.07 51.74
C GLU A 278 15.26 7.51 52.73
N VAL A 279 16.33 6.90 52.20
CA VAL A 279 17.46 6.40 52.99
C VAL A 279 18.43 7.56 53.24
N PRO A 280 18.87 7.82 54.50
CA PRO A 280 19.82 8.88 54.81
C PRO A 280 21.17 8.65 54.12
N ARG A 281 21.80 9.72 53.62
CA ARG A 281 23.11 9.65 52.95
C ARG A 281 24.22 9.42 53.98
N THR A 282 25.02 8.37 53.79
CA THR A 282 26.16 8.02 54.64
C THR A 282 27.48 8.20 53.89
N THR A 283 28.58 8.44 54.60
CA THR A 283 29.91 8.46 53.98
C THR A 283 30.39 7.05 53.64
N ALA A 284 31.40 6.91 52.77
CA ALA A 284 31.86 5.61 52.29
C ALA A 284 32.40 4.70 53.43
N ASN A 285 33.06 5.28 54.44
CA ASN A 285 33.59 4.53 55.58
C ASN A 285 32.46 4.06 56.50
N GLU A 286 31.51 4.95 56.85
CA GLU A 286 30.34 4.59 57.68
C GLU A 286 29.48 3.51 57.01
N THR A 287 29.36 3.57 55.68
CA THR A 287 28.63 2.56 54.90
C THR A 287 29.29 1.19 55.03
N LEU A 288 30.63 1.11 54.96
CA LEU A 288 31.35 -0.16 55.11
C LEU A 288 31.22 -0.72 56.53
N ASP A 289 31.36 0.12 57.55
CA ASP A 289 31.24 -0.29 58.94
C ASP A 289 29.85 -0.85 59.24
N LEU A 290 28.79 -0.17 58.79
CA LEU A 290 27.42 -0.65 58.92
C LEU A 290 27.21 -1.97 58.16
N LEU A 291 27.68 -2.07 56.92
CA LEU A 291 27.54 -3.33 56.17
C LEU A 291 28.24 -4.50 56.86
N HIS A 292 29.43 -4.30 57.43
CA HIS A 292 30.12 -5.33 58.21
C HIS A 292 29.31 -5.73 59.45
N GLN A 293 28.78 -4.75 60.19
CA GLN A 293 27.93 -5.01 61.36
C GLN A 293 26.71 -5.86 61.01
N TYR A 294 25.95 -5.50 59.97
CA TYR A 294 24.74 -6.24 59.61
C TYR A 294 25.02 -7.62 58.98
N ILE A 295 26.21 -7.84 58.41
CA ILE A 295 26.65 -9.18 57.98
C ILE A 295 26.89 -10.07 59.21
N GLU A 296 27.53 -9.54 60.25
CA GLU A 296 27.74 -10.26 61.51
C GLU A 296 26.44 -10.56 62.24
N GLU A 297 25.53 -9.58 62.30
CA GLU A 297 24.21 -9.72 62.92
C GLU A 297 23.22 -10.56 62.09
N GLN A 298 23.56 -10.88 60.83
CA GLN A 298 22.68 -11.53 59.84
C GLN A 298 21.30 -10.86 59.73
N ALA A 299 21.28 -9.52 59.81
CA ALA A 299 20.06 -8.73 59.82
C ALA A 299 19.84 -8.01 58.49
N SER A 300 18.57 -7.93 58.08
CA SER A 300 18.18 -7.24 56.84
C SER A 300 18.38 -5.72 56.95
N LEU A 301 18.75 -5.09 55.85
CA LEU A 301 18.95 -3.65 55.76
C LEU A 301 18.44 -3.08 54.44
N THR A 302 18.13 -1.77 54.42
CA THR A 302 17.77 -1.06 53.21
C THR A 302 18.94 -0.20 52.72
N ILE A 303 19.33 -0.36 51.45
CA ILE A 303 20.32 0.49 50.79
C ILE A 303 19.65 1.41 49.77
N GLY A 304 20.17 2.63 49.66
CA GLY A 304 20.00 3.44 48.45
C GLY A 304 21.07 3.06 47.44
N TYR A 305 20.70 2.64 46.23
CA TYR A 305 21.64 2.22 45.20
C TYR A 305 21.43 3.02 43.91
N ALA A 306 22.51 3.62 43.41
CA ALA A 306 22.54 4.31 42.13
C ALA A 306 22.87 3.33 40.99
N ASP A 307 21.96 3.18 40.03
CA ASP A 307 22.17 2.35 38.85
C ASP A 307 23.13 3.00 37.84
N THR A 308 23.47 2.27 36.77
CA THR A 308 24.38 2.77 35.72
C THR A 308 23.80 3.93 34.91
N ASN A 309 22.48 4.14 34.98
CA ASN A 309 21.76 5.20 34.27
C ASN A 309 21.51 6.44 35.16
N GLY A 310 22.08 6.46 36.38
CA GLY A 310 21.97 7.57 37.32
C GLY A 310 20.69 7.58 38.16
N GLY A 311 19.84 6.56 38.04
CA GLY A 311 18.64 6.40 38.86
C GLY A 311 18.99 5.87 40.26
N VAL A 312 18.50 6.54 41.30
CA VAL A 312 18.65 6.07 42.69
C VAL A 312 17.40 5.29 43.10
N SER A 313 17.56 4.03 43.51
CA SER A 313 16.48 3.18 43.99
C SER A 313 16.79 2.63 45.38
N ASN A 314 15.76 2.44 46.21
CA ASN A 314 15.91 1.84 47.53
C ASN A 314 15.67 0.33 47.43
N ARG A 315 16.56 -0.47 48.02
CA ARG A 315 16.54 -1.94 47.98
C ARG A 315 16.64 -2.50 49.39
N LEU A 316 15.71 -3.38 49.75
CA LEU A 316 15.75 -4.16 50.98
C LEU A 316 16.52 -5.45 50.73
N ILE A 317 17.61 -5.65 51.44
CA ILE A 317 18.57 -6.73 51.19
C ILE A 317 18.99 -7.44 52.48
N ASP A 318 19.32 -8.73 52.35
CA ASP A 318 20.03 -9.50 53.37
C ASP A 318 21.52 -9.57 52.99
N PRO A 319 22.42 -8.87 53.71
CA PRO A 319 23.84 -8.84 53.37
C PRO A 319 24.51 -10.15 53.78
N ILE A 320 25.35 -10.71 52.90
CA ILE A 320 25.95 -12.05 53.11
C ILE A 320 27.46 -11.97 53.20
N SER A 321 28.11 -11.29 52.26
CA SER A 321 29.55 -11.12 52.30
C SER A 321 29.99 -9.91 51.49
N ILE A 322 31.15 -9.37 51.85
CA ILE A 322 31.82 -8.33 51.08
C ILE A 322 33.09 -8.94 50.50
N SER A 323 33.27 -8.80 49.19
CA SER A 323 34.50 -9.20 48.49
C SER A 323 34.83 -8.16 47.43
N LEU A 324 36.10 -7.74 47.39
CA LEU A 324 36.64 -6.85 46.35
C LEU A 324 35.80 -5.58 46.11
N GLY A 325 35.32 -4.95 47.19
CA GLY A 325 34.52 -3.72 47.12
C GLY A 325 33.08 -3.91 46.61
N THR A 326 32.60 -5.15 46.59
CA THR A 326 31.24 -5.52 46.18
C THR A 326 30.56 -6.28 47.31
N LEU A 327 29.35 -5.85 47.67
CA LEU A 327 28.47 -6.51 48.60
C LEU A 327 27.67 -7.57 47.85
N ILE A 328 27.75 -8.82 48.28
CA ILE A 328 26.83 -9.88 47.85
C ILE A 328 25.69 -9.92 48.86
N ALA A 329 24.48 -9.71 48.37
CA ALA A 329 23.28 -9.66 49.18
C ALA A 329 22.12 -10.32 48.46
N ARG A 330 21.15 -10.86 49.22
CA ARG A 330 19.89 -11.31 48.63
C ARG A 330 18.91 -10.14 48.58
N ASP A 331 18.45 -9.77 47.39
CA ASP A 331 17.42 -8.72 47.24
C ASP A 331 16.04 -9.34 47.50
N HIS A 332 15.27 -8.77 48.43
CA HIS A 332 13.91 -9.24 48.73
C HIS A 332 12.92 -8.99 47.59
N ALA A 333 13.18 -8.00 46.73
CA ALA A 333 12.30 -7.70 45.60
C ALA A 333 12.35 -8.77 44.51
N THR A 334 13.53 -9.32 44.23
CA THR A 334 13.74 -10.34 43.19
C THR A 334 13.86 -11.75 43.77
N GLY A 335 14.22 -11.88 45.05
CA GLY A 335 14.52 -13.14 45.72
C GLY A 335 15.88 -13.74 45.32
N GLU A 336 16.63 -13.07 44.45
CA GLU A 336 17.90 -13.55 43.92
C GLU A 336 19.09 -12.95 44.65
N MET A 337 20.22 -13.66 44.57
CA MET A 337 21.51 -13.18 45.03
C MET A 337 22.06 -12.16 44.03
N GLN A 338 22.28 -10.94 44.49
CA GLN A 338 22.79 -9.85 43.67
C GLN A 338 24.05 -9.23 44.26
N SER A 339 24.86 -8.67 43.37
CA SER A 339 26.10 -8.00 43.70
C SER A 339 25.94 -6.49 43.60
N PHE A 340 26.14 -5.78 44.70
CA PHE A 340 26.06 -4.32 44.79
C PHE A 340 27.45 -3.72 44.94
N ARG A 341 27.84 -2.82 44.03
CA ARG A 341 29.13 -2.12 44.15
C ARG A 341 29.03 -1.07 45.25
N ILE A 342 29.90 -1.16 46.24
CA ILE A 342 29.86 -0.29 47.43
C ILE A 342 29.97 1.20 47.08
N PRO A 343 30.81 1.64 46.11
CA PRO A 343 30.87 3.05 45.72
C PRO A 343 29.57 3.63 45.14
N ARG A 344 28.58 2.78 44.81
CA ARG A 344 27.27 3.19 44.29
C ARG A 344 26.17 3.15 45.34
N ILE A 345 26.50 2.76 46.56
CA ILE A 345 25.58 2.81 47.69
C ILE A 345 25.57 4.25 48.21
N THR A 346 24.41 4.89 48.14
CA THR A 346 24.23 6.29 48.54
C THR A 346 23.89 6.45 50.02
N GLY A 347 23.44 5.38 50.68
CA GLY A 347 23.03 5.39 52.07
C GLY A 347 22.63 3.99 52.56
N VAL A 348 22.74 3.76 53.86
CA VAL A 348 22.32 2.52 54.54
C VAL A 348 21.39 2.86 55.70
N SER A 349 20.30 2.11 55.84
CA SER A 349 19.38 2.18 56.98
C SER A 349 18.98 0.77 57.43
N PRO A 350 18.74 0.54 58.73
CA PRO A 350 18.15 -0.71 59.21
C PRO A 350 16.83 -1.01 58.49
N ALA A 351 16.58 -2.29 58.20
CA ALA A 351 15.24 -2.77 57.88
C ALA A 351 14.43 -2.79 59.18
N LYS A 352 13.35 -2.02 59.24
CA LYS A 352 12.37 -2.14 60.32
C LYS A 352 11.16 -2.91 59.84
#